data_AF-A0A413FSX3-F1
#
_entry.id   AF-A0A413FSX3-F1
#
_cell.length_a   1.000
_cell.length_b   1.000
_cell.length_c   1.000
_cell.angle_alpha   90.00
_cell.angle_beta   90.00
_cell.angle_gamma   90.00
#
_symmetry.space_group_name_H-M   'P 1'
#
loop_
_entity.id
_entity.type
_entity.pdbx_description
1 polymer ?
#
loop_
_entity_poly.entity_id
_entity_poly.type
_entity_poly.pdbx_seq_one_letter_code
_entity_poly.pdbx_strand_id
1 'polypeptide(L)' 'MYMLSMADNWVFHNSVIAKDLGHNERWVSNQMNILEKYGYMTRQPLRNNKGQIVEWERIVHEKPHVANATPGER' A
#
# COMPACT_ATOMS: atom_id res chain seq x y z
N MET A 1 -15.29 -4.31 6.19
CA MET A 1 -14.33 -5.06 5.35
C MET A 1 -13.22 -5.59 6.27
N TYR A 2 -13.13 -6.90 6.48
CA TYR A 2 -12.08 -7.49 7.32
C TYR A 2 -10.94 -7.98 6.42
N MET A 3 -9.95 -7.11 6.17
CA MET A 3 -8.75 -7.47 5.39
C MET A 3 -7.96 -8.62 6.04
N LEU A 4 -8.08 -8.78 7.36
CA LEU A 4 -7.39 -9.79 8.15
C LEU A 4 -8.06 -11.18 8.14
N SER A 5 -9.24 -11.31 7.52
CA SER A 5 -9.95 -12.60 7.44
C SER A 5 -9.83 -13.27 6.07
N MET A 6 -8.98 -12.75 5.18
CA MET A 6 -8.79 -13.27 3.82
C MET A 6 -7.58 -14.21 3.76
N ALA A 7 -7.56 -15.08 2.73
CA ALA A 7 -6.46 -16.02 2.50
C ALA A 7 -5.13 -15.28 2.29
N ASP A 8 -4.02 -15.92 2.66
CA ASP A 8 -2.67 -15.32 2.71
C ASP A 8 -2.18 -14.71 1.38
N ASN A 9 -2.76 -15.10 0.24
CA ASN A 9 -2.37 -14.62 -1.10
C ASN A 9 -3.41 -13.67 -1.73
N TRP A 10 -4.24 -13.01 -0.91
CA TRP A 10 -5.32 -12.18 -1.44
C TRP A 10 -4.80 -10.84 -1.99
N VAL A 11 -5.09 -10.56 -3.26
CA VAL A 11 -4.75 -9.30 -3.93
C VAL A 11 -5.93 -8.34 -3.87
N PHE A 12 -5.74 -7.16 -3.28
CA PHE A 12 -6.75 -6.11 -3.29
C PHE A 12 -6.60 -5.20 -4.51
N HIS A 13 -7.67 -5.10 -5.29
CA HIS A 13 -7.77 -4.10 -6.35
C HIS A 13 -8.37 -2.80 -5.80
N ASN A 14 -7.80 -1.66 -6.19
CA ASN A 14 -8.32 -0.33 -5.80
C ASN A 14 -9.80 -0.14 -6.18
N SER A 15 -10.26 -0.78 -7.26
CA SER A 15 -11.66 -0.79 -7.71
C SER A 15 -12.62 -1.40 -6.68
N VAL A 16 -12.20 -2.49 -6.03
CA VAL A 16 -12.99 -3.17 -4.99
C VAL A 16 -13.06 -2.31 -3.74
N ILE A 17 -11.92 -1.75 -3.31
CA ILE A 17 -11.87 -0.83 -2.16
C ILE A 17 -12.75 0.40 -2.42
N ALA A 18 -12.69 0.96 -3.63
CA ALA A 18 -13.47 2.12 -4.01
C ALA A 18 -14.98 1.82 -3.95
N LYS A 19 -15.41 0.68 -4.49
CA LYS A 19 -16.80 0.21 -4.44
C LYS A 19 -17.28 0.03 -3.00
N ASP A 20 -16.51 -0.67 -2.17
CA ASP A 20 -16.90 -0.99 -0.79
C ASP A 20 -16.99 0.26 0.09
N LEU A 21 -16.14 1.26 -0.16
CA LEU A 21 -16.15 2.53 0.56
C LEU A 21 -17.07 3.60 -0.09
N GLY A 22 -17.73 3.29 -1.21
CA GLY A 22 -18.59 4.25 -1.92
C GLY A 22 -17.84 5.45 -2.52
N HIS A 23 -16.56 5.27 -2.87
CA HIS A 23 -15.69 6.30 -3.43
C HIS A 23 -15.18 5.92 -4.83
N ASN A 24 -14.42 6.82 -5.47
CA ASN A 24 -13.77 6.53 -6.75
C ASN A 24 -12.34 6.00 -6.55
N GLU A 25 -11.78 5.33 -7.56
CA GLU A 25 -10.44 4.75 -7.48
C GLU A 25 -9.33 5.79 -7.31
N ARG A 26 -9.54 7.00 -7.85
CA ARG A 26 -8.60 8.12 -7.67
C ARG A 26 -8.50 8.53 -6.21
N TRP A 27 -9.62 8.58 -5.51
CA TRP A 27 -9.67 8.88 -4.08
C TRP A 27 -8.93 7.81 -3.28
N VAL A 28 -9.18 6.52 -3.57
CA VAL A 28 -8.46 5.41 -2.93
C VAL A 28 -6.95 5.53 -3.17
N SER A 29 -6.53 5.79 -4.40
CA SER A 29 -5.11 5.97 -4.73
C SER A 29 -4.48 7.13 -3.96
N ASN A 30 -5.23 8.22 -3.76
CA ASN A 30 -4.77 9.35 -2.96
C ASN A 30 -4.62 8.98 -1.47
N GLN A 31 -5.57 8.23 -0.89
CA GLN A 31 -5.46 7.75 0.48
C GLN A 31 -4.26 6.82 0.66
N MET A 32 -4.00 5.95 -0.31
CA MET A 32 -2.82 5.09 -0.28
C MET A 32 -1.52 5.92 -0.28
N ASN A 33 -1.43 6.97 -1.10
CA ASN A 33 -0.26 7.87 -1.08
C ASN A 33 -0.11 8.61 0.25
N ILE A 34 -1.21 8.98 0.90
CA ILE A 34 -1.20 9.60 2.23
C ILE A 34 -0.64 8.61 3.27
N LEU A 35 -1.13 7.37 3.28
CA LEU A 35 -0.62 6.33 4.20
C LEU A 35 0.87 6.07 3.99
N GLU A 36 1.32 6.05 2.73
CA GLU A 36 2.75 5.94 2.40
C GLU A 36 3.55 7.12 2.93
N LYS A 37 3.07 8.34 2.70
CA LYS A 37 3.71 9.59 3.16
C LYS A 37 3.87 9.63 4.69
N TYR A 38 2.89 9.12 5.41
CA TYR A 38 2.91 9.10 6.88
C TYR A 38 3.54 7.83 7.48
N GLY A 39 4.10 6.94 6.64
CA GLY A 39 4.81 5.73 7.08
C GLY A 39 3.89 4.57 7.50
N TYR A 40 2.58 4.68 7.31
CA TYR A 40 1.64 3.58 7.56
C TYR A 40 1.61 2.55 6.42
N MET A 41 2.29 2.85 5.31
CA MET A 41 2.38 1.93 4.18
C MET A 41 3.76 2.02 3.54
N THR A 42 4.31 0.89 3.13
CA THR A 42 5.61 0.83 2.43
C THR A 42 5.48 0.04 1.15
N ARG A 43 6.20 0.44 0.10
CA ARG A 43 6.26 -0.27 -1.17
C ARG A 43 7.51 -1.15 -1.23
N GLN A 44 7.34 -2.43 -1.55
CA GLN A 44 8.45 -3.36 -1.75
C GLN A 44 8.41 -3.95 -3.16
N PRO A 45 9.55 -3.98 -3.88
CA PRO A 45 9.62 -4.63 -5.17
C PRO A 45 9.68 -6.15 -4.99
N LEU A 46 8.69 -6.87 -5.50
CA LEU A 46 8.73 -8.32 -5.62
C LEU A 46 9.62 -8.70 -6.80
N ARG A 47 10.70 -9.42 -6.53
CA ARG A 47 11.68 -9.84 -7.54
C ARG A 47 11.56 -11.34 -7.82
N ASN A 48 11.70 -11.73 -9.09
CA ASN A 48 11.79 -13.13 -9.46
C ASN A 48 13.17 -13.74 -9.13
N ASN A 49 13.31 -15.05 -9.35
CA ASN A 49 14.57 -15.79 -9.15
C ASN A 49 15.76 -15.28 -10.01
N LYS A 50 15.49 -14.41 -11.00
CA LYS A 50 16.51 -13.75 -11.84
C LYS A 50 16.82 -12.33 -11.37
N GLY A 51 16.26 -11.90 -10.24
CA GLY A 51 16.43 -10.56 -9.67
C GLY A 51 15.64 -9.46 -10.36
N GLN A 52 14.77 -9.77 -11.32
CA GLN A 52 13.94 -8.79 -12.04
C GLN A 52 12.70 -8.45 -11.23
N ILE A 53 12.31 -7.17 -11.19
CA ILE A 53 11.08 -6.71 -10.54
C ILE A 53 9.89 -7.20 -11.36
N VAL A 54 9.05 -8.03 -10.75
CA VAL A 54 7.81 -8.54 -11.36
C VAL A 54 6.62 -7.71 -10.91
N GLU A 55 6.62 -7.28 -9.65
CA GLU A 55 5.49 -6.58 -9.06
C GLU A 55 5.95 -5.63 -7.95
N TRP A 56 5.08 -4.69 -7.59
CA TRP A 56 5.25 -3.82 -6.43
C TRP A 56 4.17 -4.13 -5.41
N GLU A 57 4.57 -4.66 -4.27
CA GLU A 57 3.68 -4.94 -3.16
C GLU A 57 3.59 -3.71 -2.23
N ARG A 58 2.44 -3.54 -1.59
CA ARG A 58 2.23 -2.51 -0.55
C ARG A 58 1.97 -3.22 0.78
N ILE A 59 2.82 -2.94 1.76
CA ILE A 59 2.71 -3.47 3.12
C ILE A 59 2.11 -2.38 4.00
N VAL A 60 1.03 -2.71 4.72
CA VAL A 60 0.38 -1.81 5.68
C VAL A 60 0.94 -2.08 7.08
N HIS A 61 1.23 -1.01 7.81
CA HIS A 61 1.79 -1.07 9.17
C HIS A 61 0.77 -0.52 10.17
N GLU A 62 0.63 -1.21 11.31
CA GLU A 62 -0.23 -0.74 12.41
C GLU A 62 0.33 0.54 13.06
N LYS A 63 1.65 0.70 13.07
CA LYS A 63 2.36 1.89 13.56
C LYS A 63 3.19 2.49 12.43
N PRO A 64 3.41 3.81 12.42
CA PRO A 64 4.16 4.44 11.35
C PRO A 64 5.60 3.89 11.32
N HIS A 65 5.93 3.18 10.25
CA HIS A 65 7.27 2.75 9.93
C HIS A 65 7.95 3.94 9.25
N VAL A 66 8.74 4.71 10.01
CA VAL A 66 9.51 5.85 9.50
C VAL A 66 10.57 5.35 8.51
N ALA A 67 10.16 5.06 7.29
CA ALA A 67 11.06 4.87 6.16
C ALA A 67 11.36 6.25 5.57
N ASN A 68 12.26 7.00 6.22
CA ASN A 68 12.95 8.20 5.70
C ASN A 68 12.17 9.08 4.70
N ALA A 69 11.33 9.98 5.21
CA ALA A 69 10.99 11.21 4.50
C ALA A 69 10.68 12.31 5.52
N THR A 70 11.69 12.80 6.22
CA THR A 70 11.66 14.16 6.78
C THR A 70 11.76 15.11 5.59
N PRO A 71 10.72 15.84 5.17
CA PRO A 71 10.86 16.92 4.21
C PRO A 71 11.22 18.16 5.02
N GLY A 72 12.48 18.26 5.46
CA GLY A 72 12.91 19.41 6.25
C GLY A 72 14.12 19.15 7.14
N GLU A 73 15.28 18.94 6.52
CA GLU A 73 16.57 19.36 7.07
C GLU A 73 17.51 19.54 5.86
N ARG A 74 17.60 20.78 5.37
CA ARG A 74 18.69 21.32 4.56
C ARG A 74 19.12 22.62 5.21
#